data_AF-U6RD41-F1
#
_entry.id   AF-U6RD41-F1
#
_cell.length_a   1.000
_cell.length_b   1.000
_cell.length_c   1.000
_cell.angle_alpha   90.00
_cell.angle_beta   90.00
_cell.angle_gamma   90.00
#
_symmetry.space_group_name_H-M   'P 1'
#
loop_
_entity.id
_entity.type
_entity.pdbx_description
1 polymer ?
#
loop_
_entity_poly.entity_id
_entity_poly.type
_entity_poly.pdbx_seq_one_letter_code
_entity_poly.pdbx_strand_id
1 'polypeptide(L)'
;MVYACRLLMIWAFIPFGMNAQTAKWAIAPQYSSITPYGEDMYKVKIGKQVGVVDKDGKIIVGVYADSITNMVEDCSLVLRFVDGKNKLVSILHKDKTTSQISEDWYVGNYTFFSEGKLPVCNKKGRFGYIGPNGRVILDFAYSVAHPFSEGWASVCKGKNLFSVGLNAVSGLLNAKNKDKVFYVNENGQNLVLQSDIGDIYTGTTFKNGEALVITKDNRYCVINTSGQLLKIDNNIVLSFDEYYAIGQHADKSAKGTKSRIVYDGPTVYSEDDLYGYKQGSAIVLPAQFDDAQPFSRGYAIASKDNKYGLLKLYPGYFQCRSSVGSLKSVDAGMESVDYVVTVPQAWQEAELELFCSNDRGEKVNLSQPGNAKSTRIFSLVLPKKETRNLLLEGENLQLWNSSMIKNVSNVAGNDTGIGIAIAPSKVKANADDVASVVVTLTNQTGEAVEFEAVITGNQLITKKEKVSLDAGQSKKIYATFTKIIKEEKRVVTVTVPDMNKVSKSITVEPFFVNF
;
A
#
# COMPACT_ATOMS: atom_id res chain seq x y z
N MET A 1 3.69 47.98 46.11
CA MET A 1 4.30 47.76 44.79
C MET A 1 4.07 46.30 44.40
N VAL A 2 2.91 45.98 43.81
CA VAL A 2 2.69 44.79 42.97
C VAL A 2 1.58 45.19 42.00
N TYR A 3 1.90 45.17 40.70
CA TYR A 3 1.03 45.56 39.61
C TYR A 3 0.02 44.46 39.26
N ALA A 4 -1.07 44.92 38.65
CA ALA A 4 -2.25 44.19 38.20
C ALA A 4 -1.97 42.95 37.34
N CYS A 5 -2.78 41.91 37.51
CA CYS A 5 -2.99 40.87 36.50
C CYS A 5 -4.49 40.87 36.13
N ARG A 6 -4.81 41.51 34.99
CA ARG A 6 -6.15 41.49 34.40
C ARG A 6 -6.37 40.12 33.77
N LEU A 7 -7.39 39.42 34.27
CA LEU A 7 -7.97 38.24 33.63
C LEU A 7 -8.64 38.67 32.32
N LEU A 8 -8.02 38.36 31.19
CA LEU A 8 -8.62 38.48 29.85
C LEU A 8 -8.85 37.07 29.33
N MET A 9 -10.10 36.61 29.47
CA MET A 9 -10.63 35.45 28.76
C MET A 9 -10.56 35.74 27.25
N ILE A 10 -9.56 35.19 26.56
CA ILE A 10 -9.55 35.13 25.10
C ILE A 10 -10.13 33.76 24.74
N TRP A 11 -11.37 33.76 24.26
CA TRP A 11 -11.91 32.61 23.55
C TRP A 11 -11.07 32.40 22.29
N ALA A 12 -10.31 31.32 22.29
CA ALA A 12 -9.65 30.79 21.10
C ALA A 12 -10.73 30.27 20.14
N PHE A 13 -11.24 31.14 19.27
CA PHE A 13 -11.78 30.72 17.99
C PHE A 13 -10.64 30.78 16.98
N ILE A 14 -9.90 29.67 16.86
CA ILE A 14 -9.07 29.39 15.69
C ILE A 14 -10.06 29.02 14.59
N PRO A 15 -10.25 29.82 13.52
CA PRO A 15 -10.98 29.33 12.38
C PRO A 15 -10.09 28.28 11.71
N PHE A 16 -10.57 27.03 11.66
CA PHE A 16 -10.02 25.98 10.80
C PHE A 16 -10.09 26.46 9.35
N GLY A 17 -9.05 27.19 8.93
CA GLY A 17 -8.84 27.51 7.53
C GLY A 17 -8.64 26.23 6.75
N MET A 18 -9.26 26.14 5.57
CA MET A 18 -8.96 25.16 4.54
C MET A 18 -7.45 24.95 4.47
N ASN A 19 -6.96 23.78 4.91
CA ASN A 19 -5.53 23.53 5.00
C ASN A 19 -4.96 23.38 3.58
N ALA A 20 -4.44 24.48 3.03
CA ALA A 20 -3.62 24.45 1.83
C ALA A 20 -2.44 23.50 2.06
N GLN A 21 -2.09 22.71 1.04
CA GLN A 21 -1.11 21.64 1.15
C GLN A 21 -0.13 21.64 -0.01
N THR A 22 1.08 21.18 0.28
CA THR A 22 2.15 20.84 -0.67
C THR A 22 2.71 19.48 -0.27
N ALA A 23 3.65 18.93 -1.04
CA ALA A 23 4.31 17.68 -0.70
C ALA A 23 5.80 17.72 -1.02
N LYS A 24 6.59 16.93 -0.29
CA LYS A 24 8.01 16.68 -0.55
C LYS A 24 8.26 15.18 -0.68
N TRP A 25 9.37 14.79 -1.29
CA TRP A 25 9.84 13.42 -1.17
C TRP A 25 10.30 13.15 0.27
N ALA A 26 9.62 12.24 0.97
CA ALA A 26 10.19 11.59 2.16
C ALA A 26 11.24 10.55 1.73
N ILE A 27 10.99 9.89 0.61
CA ILE A 27 11.92 8.97 -0.03
C ILE A 27 12.00 9.35 -1.51
N ALA A 28 13.18 9.81 -1.94
CA ALA A 28 13.38 10.20 -3.34
C ALA A 28 13.19 8.98 -4.29
N PRO A 29 12.71 9.20 -5.53
CA PRO A 29 12.58 8.18 -6.56
C PRO A 29 13.90 7.47 -6.83
N GLN A 30 14.00 6.21 -6.38
CA GLN A 30 15.22 5.42 -6.57
C GLN A 30 14.95 3.91 -6.70
N TYR A 31 13.74 3.46 -6.34
CA TYR A 31 13.38 2.06 -6.30
C TYR A 31 12.61 1.65 -7.55
N SER A 32 12.82 0.42 -8.03
CA SER A 32 11.99 -0.18 -9.07
C SER A 32 10.57 -0.53 -8.60
N SER A 33 10.36 -0.62 -7.28
CA SER A 33 9.07 -0.81 -6.65
C SER A 33 9.15 -0.39 -5.18
N ILE A 34 8.08 0.19 -4.67
CA ILE A 34 7.86 0.43 -3.24
C ILE A 34 6.42 0.03 -2.90
N THR A 35 6.22 -0.70 -1.82
CA THR A 35 4.90 -1.17 -1.39
C THR A 35 4.76 -1.12 0.12
N PRO A 36 3.59 -0.76 0.68
CA PRO A 36 3.35 -0.87 2.11
C PRO A 36 3.59 -2.30 2.60
N TYR A 37 4.27 -2.43 3.73
CA TYR A 37 4.69 -3.74 4.26
C TYR A 37 4.36 -3.94 5.74
N GLY A 38 4.05 -2.86 6.44
CA GLY A 38 3.57 -2.85 7.82
C GLY A 38 3.26 -1.43 8.24
N GLU A 39 3.06 -1.21 9.53
CA GLU A 39 2.92 0.15 10.07
C GLU A 39 4.23 0.92 9.88
N ASP A 40 4.15 2.02 9.12
CA ASP A 40 5.29 2.90 8.80
C ASP A 40 6.52 2.17 8.21
N MET A 41 6.28 1.04 7.52
CA MET A 41 7.31 0.25 6.84
C MET A 41 6.93 0.00 5.38
N TYR A 42 7.91 0.16 4.51
CA TYR A 42 7.77 -0.03 3.07
C TYR A 42 8.79 -1.05 2.58
N LYS A 43 8.29 -2.07 1.88
CA LYS A 43 9.14 -3.02 1.14
C LYS A 43 9.56 -2.35 -0.16
N VAL A 44 10.86 -2.31 -0.40
CA VAL A 44 11.47 -1.65 -1.55
C VAL A 44 12.25 -2.64 -2.40
N LYS A 45 12.39 -2.36 -3.69
CA LYS A 45 13.07 -3.24 -4.64
C LYS A 45 14.05 -2.48 -5.54
N ILE A 46 15.24 -3.03 -5.73
CA ILE A 46 16.21 -2.61 -6.75
C ILE A 46 16.57 -3.85 -7.58
N GLY A 47 16.28 -3.82 -8.88
CA GLY A 47 16.48 -4.98 -9.74
C GLY A 47 15.64 -6.16 -9.27
N LYS A 48 16.27 -7.26 -8.83
CA LYS A 48 15.58 -8.43 -8.28
C LYS A 48 15.58 -8.48 -6.74
N GLN A 49 16.40 -7.66 -6.10
CA GLN A 49 16.61 -7.70 -4.66
C GLN A 49 15.63 -6.79 -3.93
N VAL A 50 15.28 -7.19 -2.72
CA VAL A 50 14.31 -6.51 -1.86
C VAL A 50 14.96 -6.07 -0.55
N GLY A 51 14.43 -5.00 0.03
CA GLY A 51 14.76 -4.48 1.34
C GLY A 51 13.53 -3.87 2.01
N VAL A 52 13.73 -3.29 3.20
CA VAL A 52 12.68 -2.60 3.96
C VAL A 52 13.23 -1.29 4.49
N VAL A 53 12.47 -0.23 4.31
CA VAL A 53 12.74 1.11 4.84
C VAL A 53 11.57 1.59 5.67
N ASP A 54 11.80 2.51 6.59
CA ASP A 54 10.71 3.22 7.26
C ASP A 54 10.11 4.33 6.37
N LYS A 55 9.04 4.96 6.85
CA LYS A 55 8.36 6.07 6.18
C LYS A 55 9.23 7.31 5.91
N ASP A 56 10.35 7.47 6.60
CA ASP A 56 11.29 8.58 6.43
C ASP A 56 12.52 8.15 5.59
N GLY A 57 12.52 6.93 5.05
CA GLY A 57 13.57 6.39 4.20
C GLY A 57 14.74 5.76 4.94
N LYS A 58 14.68 5.64 6.27
CA LYS A 58 15.72 4.96 7.03
C LYS A 58 15.72 3.48 6.70
N ILE A 59 16.90 2.94 6.41
CA ILE A 59 17.08 1.53 6.11
C ILE A 59 16.84 0.69 7.37
N ILE A 60 15.86 -0.21 7.31
CA ILE A 60 15.60 -1.24 8.33
C ILE A 60 16.30 -2.53 7.89
N VAL A 61 16.07 -2.95 6.64
CA VAL A 61 16.75 -4.05 5.96
C VAL A 61 17.29 -3.53 4.64
N GLY A 62 18.61 -3.59 4.44
CA GLY A 62 19.24 -3.19 3.18
C GLY A 62 18.70 -3.96 1.97
N VAL A 63 18.80 -3.38 0.78
CA VAL A 63 18.36 -4.04 -0.47
C VAL A 63 19.39 -5.06 -0.92
N TYR A 64 19.36 -6.24 -0.30
CA TYR A 64 20.25 -7.36 -0.63
C TYR A 64 19.54 -8.72 -0.61
N ALA A 65 18.33 -8.79 -0.06
CA ALA A 65 17.61 -10.04 0.12
C ALA A 65 16.95 -10.48 -1.19
N ASP A 66 16.87 -11.80 -1.40
CA ASP A 66 16.14 -12.36 -2.56
C ASP A 66 14.64 -12.41 -2.26
N SER A 67 14.28 -12.58 -0.99
CA SER A 67 12.90 -12.51 -0.53
C SER A 67 12.82 -12.03 0.92
N ILE A 68 11.69 -11.39 1.25
CA ILE A 68 11.28 -11.12 2.62
C ILE A 68 9.82 -11.57 2.72
N THR A 69 9.51 -12.48 3.66
CA THR A 69 8.16 -13.08 3.80
C THR A 69 7.12 -12.05 4.24
N ASN A 70 5.85 -12.43 4.33
CA ASN A 70 4.87 -11.60 5.03
C ASN A 70 5.13 -11.64 6.54
N MET A 71 4.60 -10.64 7.25
CA MET A 71 4.64 -10.58 8.71
C MET A 71 3.64 -11.57 9.30
N VAL A 72 4.14 -12.51 10.11
CA VAL A 72 3.36 -13.52 10.84
C VAL A 72 3.90 -13.55 12.26
N GLU A 73 3.02 -13.49 13.27
CA GLU A 73 3.40 -13.37 14.69
C GLU A 73 4.45 -12.26 14.93
N ASP A 74 4.19 -11.09 14.34
CA ASP A 74 5.05 -9.89 14.41
C ASP A 74 6.49 -10.11 13.87
N CYS A 75 6.72 -11.19 13.12
CA CYS A 75 8.02 -11.55 12.54
C CYS A 75 7.94 -11.75 11.02
N SER A 76 9.02 -11.41 10.31
CA SER A 76 9.23 -11.68 8.89
C SER A 76 10.63 -12.24 8.66
N LEU A 77 10.77 -13.17 7.72
CA LEU A 77 12.04 -13.83 7.42
C LEU A 77 12.73 -13.11 6.26
N VAL A 78 13.99 -12.71 6.44
CA VAL A 78 14.85 -12.15 5.40
C VAL A 78 15.69 -13.28 4.83
N LEU A 79 15.48 -13.58 3.54
CA LEU A 79 15.96 -14.78 2.89
C LEU A 79 16.91 -14.48 1.73
N ARG A 80 17.93 -15.33 1.58
CA ARG A 80 18.81 -15.40 0.41
C ARG A 80 18.71 -16.77 -0.23
N PHE A 81 18.63 -16.80 -1.55
CA PHE A 81 18.61 -18.04 -2.31
C PHE A 81 20.04 -18.46 -2.64
N VAL A 82 20.51 -19.52 -1.99
CA VAL A 82 21.87 -20.05 -2.12
C VAL A 82 21.80 -21.55 -2.33
N ASP A 83 22.46 -22.06 -3.36
CA ASP A 83 22.53 -23.50 -3.69
C ASP A 83 21.16 -24.19 -3.75
N GLY A 84 20.16 -23.52 -4.34
CA GLY A 84 18.81 -24.06 -4.47
C GLY A 84 17.96 -24.00 -3.20
N LYS A 85 18.42 -23.31 -2.14
CA LYS A 85 17.77 -23.27 -0.82
C LYS A 85 17.59 -21.84 -0.33
N ASN A 86 16.53 -21.63 0.46
CA ASN A 86 16.26 -20.36 1.12
C ASN A 86 17.05 -20.28 2.44
N LYS A 87 18.23 -19.67 2.41
CA LYS A 87 19.02 -19.38 3.60
C LYS A 87 18.36 -18.25 4.40
N LEU A 88 18.17 -18.46 5.70
CA LEU A 88 17.72 -17.43 6.63
C LEU A 88 18.90 -16.53 7.01
N VAL A 89 18.76 -15.22 6.79
CA VAL A 89 19.83 -14.24 7.09
C VAL A 89 19.49 -13.39 8.30
N SER A 90 18.22 -12.98 8.43
CA SER A 90 17.75 -12.28 9.62
C SER A 90 16.25 -12.45 9.80
N ILE A 91 15.77 -12.16 11.00
CA ILE A 91 14.35 -12.04 11.32
C ILE A 91 14.06 -10.55 11.52
N LEU A 92 13.13 -10.00 10.76
CA LEU A 92 12.63 -8.64 10.90
C LEU A 92 11.40 -8.65 11.83
N HIS A 93 11.41 -7.79 12.84
CA HIS A 93 10.32 -7.64 13.79
C HIS A 93 9.42 -6.45 13.45
N LYS A 94 8.17 -6.49 13.92
CA LYS A 94 7.20 -5.40 13.75
C LYS A 94 7.67 -4.06 14.31
N ASP A 95 8.48 -4.08 15.37
CA ASP A 95 9.08 -2.88 15.99
C ASP A 95 10.26 -2.30 15.19
N LYS A 96 10.51 -2.81 13.96
CA LYS A 96 11.57 -2.41 13.04
C LYS A 96 12.97 -2.82 13.49
N THR A 97 13.11 -3.70 14.48
CA THR A 97 14.39 -4.32 14.85
C THR A 97 14.67 -5.58 14.02
N THR A 98 15.92 -6.07 14.04
CA THR A 98 16.29 -7.32 13.37
C THR A 98 17.13 -8.23 14.26
N SER A 99 16.82 -9.53 14.25
CA SER A 99 17.68 -10.58 14.80
C SER A 99 18.55 -11.14 13.67
N GLN A 100 19.86 -10.90 13.71
CA GLN A 100 20.79 -11.42 12.71
C GLN A 100 21.05 -12.92 12.93
N ILE A 101 21.06 -13.70 11.86
CA ILE A 101 21.38 -15.13 11.87
C ILE A 101 22.74 -15.34 11.20
N SER A 102 23.72 -15.78 11.98
CA SER A 102 25.09 -16.00 11.50
C SER A 102 25.29 -17.40 10.93
N GLU A 103 24.45 -18.33 11.38
CA GLU A 103 24.48 -19.73 11.06
C GLU A 103 23.92 -19.99 9.67
N ASP A 104 24.43 -21.05 9.03
CA ASP A 104 23.89 -21.52 7.77
C ASP A 104 22.64 -22.39 8.00
N TRP A 105 21.56 -21.69 8.33
CA TRP A 105 20.22 -22.25 8.49
C TRP A 105 19.33 -21.93 7.29
N TYR A 106 18.50 -22.89 6.93
CA TYR A 106 17.63 -22.80 5.76
C TYR A 106 16.20 -23.11 6.16
N VAL A 107 15.26 -22.41 5.52
CA VAL A 107 13.82 -22.63 5.70
C VAL A 107 13.25 -23.43 4.53
N GLY A 108 12.36 -24.36 4.86
CA GLY A 108 11.70 -25.24 3.90
C GLY A 108 10.28 -24.78 3.56
N ASN A 109 9.32 -25.70 3.62
CA ASN A 109 7.91 -25.44 3.28
C ASN A 109 7.21 -24.48 4.26
N TYR A 110 7.68 -24.40 5.50
CA TYR A 110 7.09 -23.59 6.56
C TYR A 110 7.97 -22.37 6.81
N THR A 111 7.68 -21.28 6.11
CA THR A 111 8.45 -20.02 6.18
C THR A 111 7.79 -18.99 7.10
N PHE A 112 7.33 -19.42 8.28
CA PHE A 112 6.64 -18.56 9.24
C PHE A 112 6.82 -19.08 10.68
N PHE A 113 6.69 -18.18 11.65
CA PHE A 113 6.62 -18.54 13.07
C PHE A 113 5.22 -19.06 13.41
N SER A 114 5.18 -20.09 14.25
CA SER A 114 3.95 -20.62 14.85
C SER A 114 4.22 -20.86 16.33
N GLU A 115 3.43 -20.24 17.21
CA GLU A 115 3.63 -20.24 18.66
C GLU A 115 5.05 -19.80 19.09
N GLY A 116 5.57 -18.78 18.39
CA GLY A 116 6.90 -18.23 18.63
C GLY A 116 8.05 -19.15 18.21
N LYS A 117 7.80 -20.18 17.39
CA LYS A 117 8.81 -21.16 16.97
C LYS A 117 8.86 -21.28 15.45
N LEU A 118 10.06 -21.26 14.89
CA LEU A 118 10.31 -21.42 13.47
C LEU A 118 11.11 -22.71 13.22
N PRO A 119 10.60 -23.68 12.43
CA PRO A 119 11.39 -24.82 12.00
C PRO A 119 12.48 -24.36 11.00
N VAL A 120 13.74 -24.69 11.30
CA VAL A 120 14.89 -24.40 10.45
C VAL A 120 15.75 -25.65 10.28
N CYS A 121 16.39 -25.82 9.12
CA CYS A 121 17.33 -26.90 8.89
C CYS A 121 18.77 -26.40 8.78
N ASN A 122 19.71 -27.16 9.34
CA ASN A 122 21.13 -26.86 9.25
C ASN A 122 21.76 -27.42 7.95
N LYS A 123 23.05 -27.15 7.74
CA LYS A 123 23.83 -27.70 6.61
C LYS A 123 23.77 -29.23 6.46
N LYS A 124 23.55 -29.96 7.56
CA LYS A 124 23.42 -31.42 7.57
C LYS A 124 22.00 -31.88 7.23
N GLY A 125 21.09 -30.98 6.86
CA GLY A 125 19.69 -31.31 6.57
C GLY A 125 18.90 -31.78 7.79
N ARG A 126 19.40 -31.55 9.01
CA ARG A 126 18.64 -31.81 10.24
C ARG A 126 17.86 -30.57 10.61
N PHE A 127 16.62 -30.75 11.03
CA PHE A 127 15.73 -29.72 11.51
C PHE A 127 15.84 -29.56 13.02
N GLY A 128 15.70 -28.31 13.46
CA GLY A 128 15.48 -27.87 14.83
C GLY A 128 14.49 -26.69 14.82
N TYR A 129 14.27 -26.07 15.98
CA TYR A 129 13.38 -24.91 16.10
C TYR A 129 14.12 -23.75 16.73
N ILE A 130 13.89 -22.56 16.20
CA ILE A 130 14.45 -21.30 16.74
C ILE A 130 13.33 -20.34 17.14
N GLY A 131 13.63 -19.46 18.10
CA GLY A 131 12.73 -18.38 18.51
C GLY A 131 12.93 -17.08 17.69
N PRO A 132 12.11 -16.04 17.92
CA PRO A 132 12.19 -14.76 17.21
C PRO A 132 13.53 -14.03 17.42
N ASN A 133 14.20 -14.29 18.53
CA ASN A 133 15.54 -13.77 18.83
C ASN A 133 16.67 -14.52 18.09
N GLY A 134 16.34 -15.51 17.24
CA GLY A 134 17.32 -16.32 16.52
C GLY A 134 17.98 -17.42 17.35
N ARG A 135 17.58 -17.63 18.60
CA ARG A 135 18.15 -18.68 19.46
C ARG A 135 17.45 -20.01 19.23
N VAL A 136 18.23 -21.10 19.31
CA VAL A 136 17.72 -22.47 19.28
C VAL A 136 16.84 -22.72 20.51
N ILE A 137 15.62 -23.21 20.26
CA ILE A 137 14.67 -23.70 21.27
C ILE A 137 14.76 -25.23 21.34
N LEU A 138 14.79 -25.89 20.17
CA LEU A 138 14.99 -27.33 20.06
C LEU A 138 16.13 -27.63 19.09
N ASP A 139 17.05 -28.49 19.53
CA ASP A 139 18.24 -28.86 18.77
C ASP A 139 17.92 -29.50 17.40
N PHE A 140 18.93 -29.49 16.53
CA PHE A 140 18.88 -30.04 15.18
C PHE A 140 18.89 -31.57 15.15
N ALA A 141 17.88 -32.18 15.77
CA ALA A 141 17.76 -33.60 16.03
C ALA A 141 16.76 -34.31 15.11
N TYR A 142 16.12 -33.60 14.17
CA TYR A 142 15.00 -34.13 13.39
C TYR A 142 15.32 -34.22 11.90
N SER A 143 14.77 -35.20 11.19
CA SER A 143 14.81 -35.26 9.72
C SER A 143 13.66 -34.49 9.07
N VAL A 144 12.57 -34.27 9.82
CA VAL A 144 11.38 -33.50 9.43
C VAL A 144 10.84 -32.78 10.66
N ALA A 145 10.39 -31.54 10.49
CA ALA A 145 9.78 -30.71 11.52
C ALA A 145 8.58 -29.93 10.95
N HIS A 146 7.40 -30.10 11.55
CA HIS A 146 6.19 -29.34 11.25
C HIS A 146 6.05 -28.11 12.17
N PRO A 147 5.21 -27.11 11.85
CA PRO A 147 4.94 -26.00 12.76
C PRO A 147 4.44 -26.47 14.13
N PHE A 148 4.72 -25.69 15.16
CA PHE A 148 4.08 -25.88 16.47
C PHE A 148 2.61 -25.49 16.40
N SER A 149 1.75 -26.28 17.04
CA SER A 149 0.33 -25.97 17.22
C SER A 149 -0.19 -26.66 18.48
N GLU A 150 -0.91 -25.91 19.31
CA GLU A 150 -1.43 -26.33 20.60
C GLU A 150 -0.34 -26.91 21.52
N GLY A 151 0.86 -26.31 21.50
CA GLY A 151 2.00 -26.69 22.34
C GLY A 151 2.81 -27.88 21.83
N TRP A 152 2.46 -28.47 20.68
CA TRP A 152 3.10 -29.65 20.12
C TRP A 152 3.54 -29.46 18.67
N ALA A 153 4.61 -30.15 18.28
CA ALA A 153 5.03 -30.26 16.89
C ALA A 153 5.28 -31.71 16.49
N SER A 154 4.75 -32.09 15.32
CA SER A 154 5.02 -33.40 14.70
C SER A 154 6.43 -33.40 14.09
N VAL A 155 7.26 -34.38 14.49
CA VAL A 155 8.68 -34.47 14.10
C VAL A 155 9.12 -35.91 13.80
N CYS A 156 10.11 -36.08 12.93
CA CYS A 156 10.74 -37.37 12.63
C CYS A 156 12.20 -37.39 13.10
N LYS A 157 12.69 -38.49 13.69
CA LYS A 157 14.12 -38.65 14.07
C LYS A 157 14.95 -39.50 13.10
N GLY A 158 14.32 -40.00 12.04
CA GLY A 158 14.87 -40.95 11.05
C GLY A 158 16.25 -40.64 10.49
N LYS A 159 16.94 -41.68 10.00
CA LYS A 159 18.29 -41.57 9.41
C LYS A 159 18.28 -41.13 7.94
N ASN A 160 17.13 -41.17 7.28
CA ASN A 160 17.03 -40.71 5.90
C ASN A 160 17.09 -39.18 5.87
N LEU A 161 18.30 -38.65 5.61
CA LEU A 161 18.48 -37.27 5.18
C LEU A 161 17.88 -37.20 3.77
N PHE A 162 16.63 -36.79 3.65
CA PHE A 162 16.12 -36.42 2.34
C PHE A 162 16.97 -35.23 1.86
N SER A 163 17.58 -35.37 0.68
CA SER A 163 17.94 -34.23 -0.16
C SER A 163 16.62 -33.57 -0.56
N VAL A 164 16.02 -32.80 0.34
CA VAL A 164 14.77 -32.10 0.06
C VAL A 164 15.11 -30.96 -0.90
N GLY A 165 14.95 -31.25 -2.19
CA GLY A 165 14.44 -30.21 -3.09
C GLY A 165 13.12 -29.73 -2.50
N LEU A 166 12.98 -28.42 -2.36
CA LEU A 166 11.95 -27.65 -1.64
C LEU A 166 10.48 -27.88 -2.11
N ASN A 167 10.17 -29.00 -2.77
CA ASN A 167 8.87 -29.37 -3.35
C ASN A 167 8.47 -30.83 -3.04
N ALA A 168 8.76 -31.34 -1.85
CA ALA A 168 8.44 -32.72 -1.47
C ALA A 168 7.15 -32.85 -0.64
N VAL A 169 6.08 -32.12 -0.99
CA VAL A 169 4.73 -32.44 -0.48
C VAL A 169 4.30 -33.84 -0.97
N SER A 170 4.83 -34.29 -2.11
CA SER A 170 4.57 -35.63 -2.66
C SER A 170 5.43 -36.75 -2.07
N GLY A 171 6.51 -36.43 -1.34
CA GLY A 171 7.48 -37.43 -0.87
C GLY A 171 7.15 -38.07 0.48
N LEU A 172 6.43 -37.37 1.36
CA LEU A 172 6.13 -37.85 2.72
C LEU A 172 4.92 -38.79 2.81
N LEU A 173 4.00 -38.74 1.84
CA LEU A 173 2.85 -39.67 1.76
C LEU A 173 3.21 -41.01 1.10
N ASN A 174 4.47 -41.22 0.71
CA ASN A 174 4.90 -42.54 0.28
C ASN A 174 4.88 -43.49 1.48
N ALA A 175 3.92 -44.43 1.47
CA ALA A 175 3.74 -45.54 2.41
C ALA A 175 4.97 -46.47 2.60
N LYS A 176 6.15 -46.10 2.08
CA LYS A 176 7.45 -46.74 2.32
C LYS A 176 8.31 -45.99 3.34
N ASN A 177 7.87 -44.85 3.88
CA ASN A 177 8.62 -44.12 4.90
C ASN A 177 8.58 -44.88 6.23
N LYS A 178 9.71 -45.44 6.65
CA LYS A 178 9.84 -46.31 7.84
C LYS A 178 10.25 -45.55 9.11
N ASP A 179 10.31 -44.21 9.04
CA ASP A 179 10.78 -43.41 10.15
C ASP A 179 9.61 -43.06 11.09
N LYS A 180 9.78 -43.34 12.38
CA LYS A 180 8.78 -43.04 13.41
C LYS A 180 8.58 -41.53 13.56
N VAL A 181 7.31 -41.13 13.63
CA VAL A 181 6.87 -39.77 13.97
C VAL A 181 6.66 -39.67 15.48
N PHE A 182 6.91 -38.49 16.04
CA PHE A 182 6.66 -38.15 17.42
C PHE A 182 6.04 -36.76 17.50
N TYR A 183 5.26 -36.49 18.54
CA TYR A 183 4.94 -35.12 18.92
C TYR A 183 5.91 -34.68 20.00
N VAL A 184 6.50 -33.51 19.84
CA VAL A 184 7.45 -32.92 20.79
C VAL A 184 6.93 -31.56 21.27
N ASN A 185 7.04 -31.30 22.57
CA ASN A 185 6.75 -29.98 23.13
C ASN A 185 7.99 -29.08 23.10
N GLU A 186 7.85 -27.84 23.56
CA GLU A 186 8.95 -26.86 23.56
C GLU A 186 10.14 -27.23 24.44
N ASN A 187 9.94 -28.12 25.40
CA ASN A 187 10.99 -28.65 26.28
C ASN A 187 11.66 -29.91 25.72
N GLY A 188 11.31 -30.32 24.50
CA GLY A 188 11.87 -31.52 23.86
C GLY A 188 11.25 -32.84 24.38
N GLN A 189 10.18 -32.76 25.18
CA GLN A 189 9.50 -33.94 25.72
C GLN A 189 8.54 -34.51 24.67
N ASN A 190 8.52 -35.84 24.55
CA ASN A 190 7.61 -36.52 23.63
C ASN A 190 6.23 -36.68 24.25
N LEU A 191 5.17 -36.48 23.46
CA LEU A 191 3.81 -36.86 23.84
C LEU A 191 3.73 -38.38 24.01
N VAL A 192 3.17 -38.83 25.14
CA VAL A 192 2.90 -40.24 25.38
C VAL A 192 1.56 -40.59 24.76
N LEU A 193 1.57 -41.47 23.75
CA LEU A 193 0.35 -41.95 23.12
C LEU A 193 -0.24 -43.13 23.91
N GLN A 194 -1.56 -43.22 23.93
CA GLN A 194 -2.28 -44.38 24.44
C GLN A 194 -1.77 -45.66 23.77
N SER A 195 -1.60 -46.72 24.55
CA SER A 195 -0.89 -47.95 24.12
C SER A 195 -1.54 -48.67 22.94
N ASP A 196 -2.83 -48.46 22.70
CA ASP A 196 -3.60 -49.02 21.58
C ASP A 196 -3.31 -48.34 20.23
N ILE A 197 -2.70 -47.16 20.20
CA ILE A 197 -2.27 -46.48 18.98
C ILE A 197 -0.97 -47.11 18.45
N GLY A 198 -0.02 -47.40 19.33
CA GLY A 198 1.29 -47.94 18.97
C GLY A 198 2.18 -46.92 18.24
N ASP A 199 3.11 -47.41 17.42
CA ASP A 199 4.02 -46.56 16.65
C ASP A 199 3.31 -45.84 15.49
N ILE A 200 3.53 -44.53 15.38
CA ILE A 200 3.01 -43.68 14.31
C ILE A 200 4.10 -43.33 13.28
N TYR A 201 3.69 -43.19 12.02
CA TYR A 201 4.56 -42.92 10.88
C TYR A 201 4.13 -41.68 10.08
N THR A 202 2.95 -41.16 10.39
CA THR A 202 2.47 -39.83 9.95
C THR A 202 1.74 -39.18 11.12
N GLY A 203 1.89 -37.86 11.27
CA GLY A 203 1.13 -37.07 12.23
C GLY A 203 0.93 -35.65 11.72
N THR A 204 -0.31 -35.16 11.73
CA THR A 204 -0.65 -33.76 11.41
C THR A 204 -0.28 -32.83 12.57
N THR A 205 -0.43 -31.52 12.42
CA THR A 205 -0.46 -30.65 13.60
C THR A 205 -1.82 -30.76 14.30
N PHE A 206 -1.87 -30.33 15.57
CA PHE A 206 -3.11 -30.25 16.33
C PHE A 206 -3.94 -29.05 15.88
N LYS A 207 -5.26 -29.24 15.82
CA LYS A 207 -6.23 -28.18 15.58
C LYS A 207 -7.53 -28.51 16.30
N ASN A 208 -8.00 -27.58 17.13
CA ASN A 208 -9.16 -27.75 18.01
C ASN A 208 -9.02 -28.97 18.94
N GLY A 209 -7.82 -29.22 19.45
CA GLY A 209 -7.55 -30.34 20.34
C GLY A 209 -7.36 -31.68 19.65
N GLU A 210 -7.41 -31.77 18.32
CA GLU A 210 -7.34 -33.02 17.56
C GLU A 210 -6.17 -33.05 16.57
N ALA A 211 -5.55 -34.21 16.41
CA ALA A 211 -4.61 -34.50 15.32
C ALA A 211 -4.86 -35.89 14.75
N LEU A 212 -4.60 -36.08 13.45
CA LEU A 212 -4.58 -37.41 12.85
C LEU A 212 -3.18 -37.98 12.86
N VAL A 213 -3.10 -39.23 13.27
CA VAL A 213 -1.91 -40.05 13.14
C VAL A 213 -2.20 -41.30 12.33
N ILE A 214 -1.22 -41.73 11.54
CA ILE A 214 -1.29 -42.99 10.80
C ILE A 214 -0.26 -43.94 11.39
N THR A 215 -0.75 -45.10 11.82
CA THR A 215 0.05 -46.15 12.44
C THR A 215 0.75 -47.02 11.38
N LYS A 216 1.68 -47.88 11.81
CA LYS A 216 2.38 -48.82 10.91
C LYS A 216 1.46 -49.73 10.11
N ASP A 217 0.35 -50.13 10.73
CA ASP A 217 -0.70 -50.98 10.17
C ASP A 217 -1.77 -50.20 9.39
N ASN A 218 -1.47 -48.95 9.01
CA ASN A 218 -2.35 -48.06 8.25
C ASN A 218 -3.70 -47.78 8.94
N ARG A 219 -3.74 -47.74 10.28
CA ARG A 219 -4.91 -47.22 11.00
C ARG A 219 -4.82 -45.71 11.08
N TYR A 220 -5.92 -45.06 10.73
CA TYR A 220 -6.10 -43.61 10.80
C TYR A 220 -6.73 -43.26 12.14
N CYS A 221 -5.89 -42.87 13.09
CA CYS A 221 -6.30 -42.59 14.46
C CYS A 221 -6.37 -41.08 14.69
N VAL A 222 -7.51 -40.57 15.16
CA VAL A 222 -7.61 -39.21 15.66
C VAL A 222 -7.29 -39.22 17.14
N ILE A 223 -6.34 -38.39 17.55
CA ILE A 223 -5.86 -38.29 18.93
C ILE A 223 -6.09 -36.90 19.49
N ASN A 224 -6.19 -36.78 20.80
CA ASN A 224 -6.17 -35.48 21.47
C ASN A 224 -4.77 -35.05 21.94
N THR A 225 -4.65 -33.81 22.45
CA THR A 225 -3.40 -33.23 22.96
C THR A 225 -2.82 -33.92 24.19
N SER A 226 -3.58 -34.81 24.84
CA SER A 226 -3.13 -35.70 25.91
C SER A 226 -2.66 -37.07 25.39
N GLY A 227 -2.69 -37.30 24.08
CA GLY A 227 -2.28 -38.55 23.43
C GLY A 227 -3.33 -39.68 23.50
N GLN A 228 -4.58 -39.37 23.86
CA GLN A 228 -5.66 -40.35 23.92
C GLN A 228 -6.28 -40.57 22.54
N LEU A 229 -6.68 -41.81 22.26
CA LEU A 229 -7.41 -42.15 21.04
C LEU A 229 -8.85 -41.66 21.14
N LEU A 230 -9.27 -40.77 20.23
CA LEU A 230 -10.65 -40.29 20.15
C LEU A 230 -11.51 -41.16 19.21
N LYS A 231 -10.97 -41.48 18.02
CA LYS A 231 -11.65 -42.31 17.02
C LYS A 231 -10.66 -42.91 16.02
N ILE A 232 -11.11 -43.96 15.33
CA ILE A 232 -10.42 -44.54 14.17
C ILE A 232 -11.33 -44.34 12.96
N ASP A 233 -10.81 -43.71 11.89
CA ASP A 233 -11.56 -43.47 10.66
C ASP A 233 -10.67 -43.61 9.42
N ASN A 234 -10.75 -44.76 8.78
CA ASN A 234 -9.94 -45.09 7.60
C ASN A 234 -10.49 -44.51 6.29
N ASN A 235 -11.59 -43.76 6.33
CA ASN A 235 -12.20 -43.12 5.15
C ASN A 235 -11.91 -41.61 5.05
N ILE A 236 -10.96 -41.10 5.85
CA ILE A 236 -10.58 -39.68 5.84
C ILE A 236 -9.91 -39.32 4.50
N VAL A 237 -10.48 -38.34 3.81
CA VAL A 237 -9.82 -37.66 2.69
C VAL A 237 -8.78 -36.70 3.26
N LEU A 238 -7.50 -36.97 2.98
CA LEU A 238 -6.40 -36.15 3.47
C LEU A 238 -6.30 -34.83 2.70
N SER A 239 -6.71 -33.75 3.34
CA SER A 239 -6.43 -32.37 2.94
C SER A 239 -5.83 -31.64 4.13
N PHE A 240 -4.80 -30.83 3.91
CA PHE A 240 -4.08 -30.14 4.97
C PHE A 240 -4.12 -28.62 4.77
N ASP A 241 -4.23 -27.86 5.87
CA ASP A 241 -4.07 -26.41 5.86
C ASP A 241 -2.59 -25.98 5.90
N GLU A 242 -2.33 -24.67 5.95
CA GLU A 242 -0.98 -24.10 5.93
C GLU A 242 -0.13 -24.50 7.15
N TYR A 243 -0.77 -24.84 8.27
CA TYR A 243 -0.13 -25.36 9.48
C TYR A 243 0.04 -26.87 9.45
N TYR A 244 -0.36 -27.56 8.38
CA TYR A 244 -0.38 -29.01 8.25
C TYR A 244 -1.41 -29.71 9.16
N ALA A 245 -2.47 -29.03 9.57
CA ALA A 245 -3.62 -29.64 10.25
C ALA A 245 -4.61 -30.17 9.22
N ILE A 246 -5.44 -31.17 9.57
CA ILE A 246 -6.48 -31.66 8.64
C ILE A 246 -7.51 -30.56 8.42
N GLY A 247 -7.75 -30.24 7.15
CA GLY A 247 -8.84 -29.35 6.74
C GLY A 247 -10.06 -30.15 6.27
N GLN A 248 -11.26 -29.70 6.65
CA GLN A 248 -12.44 -29.96 5.83
C GLN A 248 -12.39 -29.02 4.61
N HIS A 249 -12.94 -29.43 3.46
CA HIS A 249 -12.93 -28.68 2.19
C HIS A 249 -13.37 -27.19 2.27
N ALA A 250 -13.93 -26.74 3.40
CA ALA A 250 -14.42 -25.40 3.65
C ALA A 250 -13.47 -24.47 4.44
N ASP A 251 -12.36 -24.94 5.01
CA ASP A 251 -11.45 -24.10 5.81
C ASP A 251 -10.50 -23.28 4.92
N LYS A 252 -11.07 -22.31 4.20
CA LYS A 252 -10.33 -21.13 3.74
C LYS A 252 -10.54 -20.01 4.76
N SER A 253 -9.87 -20.08 5.90
CA SER A 253 -9.63 -18.91 6.75
C SER A 253 -8.14 -18.88 7.13
N ALA A 254 -7.43 -17.76 7.15
CA ALA A 254 -7.86 -16.37 7.12
C ALA A 254 -7.12 -15.58 6.04
N LYS A 255 -7.87 -14.75 5.30
CA LYS A 255 -7.28 -13.62 4.58
C LYS A 255 -6.50 -12.82 5.61
N GLY A 256 -5.18 -12.76 5.48
CA GLY A 256 -4.35 -11.80 6.21
C GLY A 256 -5.06 -10.46 6.18
N THR A 257 -5.22 -9.86 7.36
CA THR A 257 -5.94 -8.62 7.58
C THR A 257 -5.39 -7.59 6.60
N LYS A 258 -6.03 -7.43 5.43
CA LYS A 258 -5.67 -6.37 4.52
C LYS A 258 -6.00 -5.12 5.28
N SER A 259 -4.96 -4.47 5.82
CA SER A 259 -5.06 -3.14 6.38
C SER A 259 -5.84 -2.33 5.36
N ARG A 260 -7.06 -1.93 5.73
CA ARG A 260 -7.94 -1.17 4.85
C ARG A 260 -7.25 0.16 4.66
N ILE A 261 -6.58 0.35 3.53
CA ILE A 261 -5.96 1.63 3.19
C ILE A 261 -7.09 2.66 3.18
N VAL A 262 -7.01 3.61 4.11
CA VAL A 262 -7.94 4.74 4.21
C VAL A 262 -7.28 5.89 3.48
N TYR A 263 -7.84 6.29 2.35
CA TYR A 263 -7.41 7.49 1.64
C TYR A 263 -8.07 8.70 2.30
N ASP A 264 -7.26 9.54 2.95
CA ASP A 264 -7.68 10.67 3.80
C ASP A 264 -7.01 12.00 3.38
N GLY A 265 -6.31 12.02 2.24
CA GLY A 265 -5.62 13.19 1.71
C GLY A 265 -5.87 13.43 0.21
N PRO A 266 -5.00 14.23 -0.44
CA PRO A 266 -5.10 14.55 -1.85
C PRO A 266 -5.19 13.31 -2.73
N THR A 267 -6.04 13.41 -3.75
CA THR A 267 -6.32 12.35 -4.71
C THR A 267 -5.59 12.60 -6.01
N VAL A 268 -5.39 11.52 -6.76
CA VAL A 268 -4.68 11.56 -8.04
C VAL A 268 -5.59 12.12 -9.13
N TYR A 269 -5.04 12.96 -9.99
CA TYR A 269 -5.62 13.32 -11.29
C TYR A 269 -4.62 13.06 -12.40
N SER A 270 -5.08 13.01 -13.65
CA SER A 270 -4.23 12.79 -14.82
C SER A 270 -4.36 13.93 -15.83
N GLU A 271 -3.24 14.33 -16.42
CA GLU A 271 -3.12 15.33 -17.47
C GLU A 271 -1.91 14.95 -18.34
N ASP A 272 -2.06 14.95 -19.67
CA ASP A 272 -1.01 14.58 -20.63
C ASP A 272 -0.28 13.26 -20.32
N ASP A 273 -1.05 12.20 -20.01
CA ASP A 273 -0.58 10.86 -19.62
C ASP A 273 0.30 10.81 -18.35
N LEU A 274 0.39 11.91 -17.62
CA LEU A 274 1.06 12.01 -16.33
C LEU A 274 0.05 12.18 -15.20
N TYR A 275 0.47 11.84 -13.99
CA TYR A 275 -0.32 11.97 -12.78
C TYR A 275 0.14 13.15 -11.92
N GLY A 276 -0.83 13.83 -11.32
CA GLY A 276 -0.65 14.89 -10.34
C GLY A 276 -1.56 14.68 -9.13
N TYR A 277 -1.52 15.59 -8.17
CA TYR A 277 -2.32 15.53 -6.95
C TYR A 277 -3.23 16.74 -6.79
N LYS A 278 -4.47 16.51 -6.37
CA LYS A 278 -5.45 17.56 -6.08
C LYS A 278 -6.30 17.26 -4.85
N GLN A 279 -6.73 18.32 -4.18
CA GLN A 279 -7.69 18.29 -3.09
C GLN A 279 -8.92 19.11 -3.50
N GLY A 280 -10.03 18.45 -3.82
CA GLY A 280 -11.17 19.11 -4.47
C GLY A 280 -10.78 19.64 -5.85
N SER A 281 -10.98 20.95 -6.08
CA SER A 281 -10.56 21.67 -7.29
C SER A 281 -9.11 22.17 -7.23
N ALA A 282 -8.50 22.25 -6.05
CA ALA A 282 -7.17 22.79 -5.86
C ALA A 282 -6.09 21.76 -6.23
N ILE A 283 -5.20 22.13 -7.15
CA ILE A 283 -4.02 21.32 -7.51
C ILE A 283 -2.98 21.48 -6.39
N VAL A 284 -2.55 20.35 -5.82
CA VAL A 284 -1.51 20.26 -4.78
C VAL A 284 -0.14 20.06 -5.43
N LEU A 285 -0.06 19.19 -6.44
CA LEU A 285 1.11 19.02 -7.30
C LEU A 285 0.65 18.88 -8.75
N PRO A 286 1.24 19.66 -9.69
CA PRO A 286 1.06 19.45 -11.13
C PRO A 286 1.31 18.00 -11.58
N ALA A 287 0.70 17.63 -12.70
CA ALA A 287 0.92 16.33 -13.33
C ALA A 287 2.38 16.20 -13.79
N GLN A 288 3.07 15.21 -13.23
CA GLN A 288 4.51 15.01 -13.41
C GLN A 288 4.99 13.57 -13.13
N PHE A 289 4.09 12.70 -12.67
CA PHE A 289 4.42 11.33 -12.23
C PHE A 289 3.98 10.31 -13.28
N ASP A 290 4.80 9.28 -13.51
CA ASP A 290 4.48 8.19 -14.44
C ASP A 290 3.40 7.25 -13.85
N ASP A 291 3.35 7.15 -12.52
CA ASP A 291 2.36 6.38 -11.75
C ASP A 291 2.22 7.01 -10.36
N ALA A 292 1.03 6.97 -9.78
CA ALA A 292 0.74 7.61 -8.51
C ALA A 292 -0.40 6.93 -7.75
N GLN A 293 -0.21 6.73 -6.44
CA GLN A 293 -1.25 6.31 -5.51
C GLN A 293 -1.80 7.53 -4.75
N PRO A 294 -3.08 7.51 -4.34
CA PRO A 294 -3.64 8.58 -3.51
C PRO A 294 -2.94 8.66 -2.15
N PHE A 295 -2.97 9.85 -1.53
CA PHE A 295 -2.45 10.01 -0.18
C PHE A 295 -3.27 9.22 0.84
N SER A 296 -2.55 8.57 1.75
CA SER A 296 -3.08 7.86 2.91
C SER A 296 -2.20 8.16 4.11
N ARG A 297 -2.79 8.65 5.20
CA ARG A 297 -2.11 9.05 6.44
C ARG A 297 -0.95 10.03 6.19
N GLY A 298 -1.12 10.92 5.22
CA GLY A 298 -0.13 11.93 4.86
C GLY A 298 1.01 11.48 3.95
N TYR A 299 1.00 10.23 3.45
CA TYR A 299 2.01 9.73 2.49
C TYR A 299 1.39 9.20 1.21
N ALA A 300 2.12 9.25 0.10
CA ALA A 300 1.72 8.68 -1.18
C ALA A 300 2.90 8.06 -1.91
N ILE A 301 2.66 6.93 -2.58
CA ILE A 301 3.65 6.31 -3.47
C ILE A 301 3.47 6.92 -4.85
N ALA A 302 4.55 7.44 -5.44
CA ALA A 302 4.55 7.97 -6.79
C ALA A 302 5.84 7.57 -7.49
N SER A 303 5.80 7.45 -8.82
CA SER A 303 6.96 7.24 -9.66
C SER A 303 7.26 8.44 -10.55
N LYS A 304 8.55 8.70 -10.71
CA LYS A 304 9.09 9.70 -11.62
C LYS A 304 10.32 9.10 -12.29
N ASP A 305 10.43 9.26 -13.60
CA ASP A 305 11.47 8.65 -14.43
C ASP A 305 11.53 7.12 -14.26
N ASN A 306 10.36 6.47 -14.19
CA ASN A 306 10.18 5.03 -13.96
C ASN A 306 10.76 4.49 -12.65
N LYS A 307 11.03 5.38 -11.67
CA LYS A 307 11.47 4.99 -10.32
C LYS A 307 10.45 5.45 -9.31
N TYR A 308 10.16 4.60 -8.33
CA TYR A 308 9.24 4.89 -7.26
C TYR A 308 9.95 5.54 -6.06
N GLY A 309 9.23 6.47 -5.44
CA GLY A 309 9.55 7.12 -4.17
C GLY A 309 8.31 7.22 -3.27
N LEU A 310 8.47 7.92 -2.14
CA LEU A 310 7.40 8.18 -1.19
C LEU A 310 7.28 9.69 -0.96
N LEU A 311 6.12 10.25 -1.29
CA LEU A 311 5.76 11.63 -0.99
C LEU A 311 5.19 11.74 0.42
N LYS A 312 5.39 12.90 1.04
CA LYS A 312 4.83 13.31 2.32
C LYS A 312 4.18 14.68 2.21
N LEU A 313 2.97 14.82 2.75
CA LEU A 313 2.23 16.09 2.77
C LEU A 313 2.78 17.04 3.83
N TYR A 314 2.76 18.32 3.48
CA TYR A 314 3.08 19.43 4.37
C TYR A 314 2.02 20.53 4.24
N PRO A 315 1.76 21.28 5.32
CA PRO A 315 0.88 22.45 5.26
C PRO A 315 1.53 23.59 4.46
N GLY A 316 0.69 24.37 3.78
CA GLY A 316 1.07 25.53 2.98
C GLY A 316 0.97 25.28 1.47
N TYR A 317 1.03 26.36 0.69
CA TYR A 317 0.95 26.34 -0.77
C TYR A 317 2.00 27.25 -1.39
N PHE A 318 2.31 26.99 -2.66
CA PHE A 318 3.05 27.92 -3.50
C PHE A 318 2.10 28.82 -4.25
N GLN A 319 2.45 30.09 -4.34
CA GLN A 319 1.78 31.07 -5.20
C GLN A 319 2.83 32.00 -5.77
N CYS A 320 2.76 32.27 -7.07
CA CYS A 320 3.61 33.25 -7.73
C CYS A 320 2.78 34.47 -8.15
N ARG A 321 3.28 35.67 -7.86
CA ARG A 321 2.75 36.93 -8.37
C ARG A 321 3.87 37.71 -9.04
N SER A 322 3.54 38.44 -10.11
CA SER A 322 4.46 39.39 -10.74
C SER A 322 4.30 40.79 -10.15
N SER A 323 5.40 41.50 -10.00
CA SER A 323 5.45 42.93 -9.70
C SER A 323 6.45 43.65 -10.61
N VAL A 324 6.39 44.98 -10.61
CA VAL A 324 7.40 45.82 -11.28
C VAL A 324 8.79 45.42 -10.78
N GLY A 325 9.68 45.09 -11.71
CA GLY A 325 10.97 44.49 -11.37
C GLY A 325 11.99 45.48 -10.84
N SER A 326 12.89 44.96 -10.01
CA SER A 326 13.94 45.73 -9.33
C SER A 326 15.19 45.95 -10.18
N LEU A 327 15.35 45.22 -11.28
CA LEU A 327 16.47 45.38 -12.21
C LEU A 327 16.28 46.62 -13.10
N LYS A 328 17.39 47.27 -13.48
CA LYS A 328 17.37 48.35 -14.49
C LYS A 328 17.23 47.74 -15.88
N SER A 329 16.27 48.24 -16.67
CA SER A 329 16.19 47.98 -18.12
C SER A 329 16.80 49.14 -18.88
N VAL A 330 17.67 48.86 -19.85
CA VAL A 330 18.32 49.86 -20.70
C VAL A 330 17.64 49.98 -22.07
N ASP A 331 16.85 48.97 -22.45
CA ASP A 331 16.19 48.87 -23.75
C ASP A 331 14.70 49.20 -23.66
N ALA A 332 14.22 50.10 -24.54
CA ALA A 332 12.83 50.56 -24.53
C ALA A 332 11.80 49.44 -24.73
N GLY A 333 12.18 48.35 -25.41
CA GLY A 333 11.35 47.16 -25.65
C GLY A 333 11.34 46.13 -24.52
N MET A 334 12.17 46.30 -23.49
CA MET A 334 12.31 45.35 -22.38
C MET A 334 11.71 45.93 -21.09
N GLU A 335 11.15 45.07 -20.25
CA GLU A 335 10.68 45.38 -18.91
C GLU A 335 11.36 44.50 -17.86
N SER A 336 11.54 45.09 -16.69
CA SER A 336 12.01 44.38 -15.51
C SER A 336 10.78 43.84 -14.77
N VAL A 337 10.80 42.54 -14.43
CA VAL A 337 9.71 41.87 -13.71
C VAL A 337 10.30 41.10 -12.54
N ASP A 338 9.73 41.31 -11.36
CA ASP A 338 10.02 40.52 -10.16
C ASP A 338 8.88 39.52 -9.94
N TYR A 339 9.22 38.23 -10.03
CA TYR A 339 8.32 37.14 -9.68
C TYR A 339 8.49 36.81 -8.19
N VAL A 340 7.48 37.17 -7.40
CA VAL A 340 7.45 36.96 -5.95
C VAL A 340 6.67 35.67 -5.66
N VAL A 341 7.38 34.66 -5.18
CA VAL A 341 6.87 33.34 -4.84
C VAL A 341 6.67 33.23 -3.33
N THR A 342 5.46 32.90 -2.89
CA THR A 342 5.16 32.49 -1.51
C THR A 342 5.69 31.08 -1.27
N VAL A 343 6.48 30.89 -0.21
CA VAL A 343 7.18 29.63 0.09
C VAL A 343 6.68 29.05 1.43
N PRO A 344 6.09 27.84 1.43
CA PRO A 344 5.72 27.13 2.66
C PRO A 344 6.91 26.86 3.57
N GLN A 345 6.67 26.77 4.89
CA GLN A 345 7.74 26.55 5.87
C GLN A 345 8.63 25.33 5.56
N ALA A 346 8.04 24.22 5.08
CA ALA A 346 8.78 23.00 4.72
C ALA A 346 9.78 23.16 3.55
N TRP A 347 9.69 24.27 2.81
CA TRP A 347 10.43 24.56 1.59
C TRP A 347 11.37 25.78 1.70
N GLN A 348 11.40 26.46 2.85
CA GLN A 348 12.20 27.69 3.03
C GLN A 348 13.69 27.47 2.76
N GLU A 349 14.25 26.39 3.32
CA GLU A 349 15.66 26.02 3.16
C GLU A 349 15.96 25.28 1.84
N ALA A 350 14.95 25.02 1.01
CA ALA A 350 15.16 24.38 -0.29
C ALA A 350 15.59 25.41 -1.34
N GLU A 351 16.49 24.98 -2.23
CA GLU A 351 16.74 25.68 -3.49
C GLU A 351 15.50 25.55 -4.38
N LEU A 352 15.09 26.67 -4.97
CA LEU A 352 13.95 26.73 -5.88
C LEU A 352 14.39 27.30 -7.22
N GLU A 353 13.87 26.71 -8.29
CA GLU A 353 14.15 27.12 -9.65
C GLU A 353 12.86 27.57 -10.34
N LEU A 354 12.88 28.77 -10.92
CA LEU A 354 11.77 29.31 -11.68
C LEU A 354 12.12 29.30 -13.16
N PHE A 355 11.35 28.53 -13.93
CA PHE A 355 11.40 28.51 -15.38
C PHE A 355 10.33 29.45 -15.94
N CYS A 356 10.75 30.34 -16.83
CA CYS A 356 9.89 31.25 -17.58
C CYS A 356 10.02 30.93 -19.07
N SER A 357 8.89 30.70 -19.73
CA SER A 357 8.84 30.39 -21.16
C SER A 357 7.82 31.26 -21.88
N ASN A 358 8.08 31.58 -23.13
CA ASN A 358 7.15 32.31 -23.98
C ASN A 358 6.50 31.43 -25.06
N ASP A 359 5.51 31.98 -25.76
CA ASP A 359 4.78 31.27 -26.82
C ASP A 359 5.67 30.89 -28.02
N ARG A 360 6.85 31.50 -28.16
CA ARG A 360 7.85 31.17 -29.18
C ARG A 360 8.79 30.02 -28.76
N GLY A 361 8.67 29.54 -27.53
CA GLY A 361 9.51 28.47 -26.98
C GLY A 361 10.86 28.93 -26.42
N GLU A 362 11.12 30.24 -26.34
CA GLU A 362 12.29 30.78 -25.64
C GLU A 362 12.12 30.54 -24.14
N LYS A 363 13.16 30.03 -23.48
CA LYS A 363 13.14 29.66 -22.05
C LYS A 363 14.28 30.33 -21.31
N VAL A 364 13.98 30.86 -20.14
CA VAL A 364 14.96 31.36 -19.17
C VAL A 364 14.63 30.75 -17.81
N ASN A 365 15.65 30.29 -17.09
CA ASN A 365 15.53 29.78 -15.74
C ASN A 365 16.38 30.62 -14.77
N LEU A 366 15.91 30.70 -13.52
CA LEU A 366 16.66 31.30 -12.42
C LEU A 366 16.58 30.37 -11.22
N SER A 367 17.73 30.10 -10.60
CA SER A 367 17.79 29.45 -9.30
C SER A 367 17.95 30.46 -8.17
N GLN A 368 17.31 30.17 -7.03
CA GLN A 368 17.49 30.87 -5.77
C GLN A 368 17.74 29.87 -4.64
N PRO A 369 18.84 30.03 -3.87
CA PRO A 369 19.18 29.12 -2.77
C PRO A 369 18.22 29.28 -1.60
N GLY A 370 18.09 28.25 -0.74
CA GLY A 370 17.31 28.26 0.50
C GLY A 370 17.61 29.42 1.47
N ASN A 371 16.60 29.82 2.26
CA ASN A 371 16.64 30.84 3.31
C ASN A 371 15.36 30.78 4.17
N ALA A 372 15.41 31.34 5.38
CA ALA A 372 14.30 31.32 6.33
C ALA A 372 13.10 32.23 5.98
N LYS A 373 13.03 32.83 4.78
CA LYS A 373 11.94 33.77 4.42
C LYS A 373 10.76 33.01 3.81
N SER A 374 9.55 33.49 4.08
CA SER A 374 8.31 32.99 3.45
C SER A 374 8.11 33.46 2.00
N THR A 375 9.10 34.17 1.44
CA THR A 375 9.04 34.68 0.07
C THR A 375 10.38 34.52 -0.64
N ARG A 376 10.30 34.21 -1.93
CA ARG A 376 11.40 34.12 -2.89
C ARG A 376 11.14 35.08 -4.04
N ILE A 377 12.17 35.80 -4.46
CA ILE A 377 12.06 36.76 -5.56
C ILE A 377 12.99 36.31 -6.67
N PHE A 378 12.44 36.21 -7.88
CA PHE A 378 13.17 35.91 -9.11
C PHE A 378 13.00 37.10 -10.05
N SER A 379 14.10 37.80 -10.34
CA SER A 379 14.09 39.04 -11.11
C SER A 379 14.60 38.81 -12.53
N LEU A 380 13.79 39.16 -13.53
CA LEU A 380 14.10 38.97 -14.95
C LEU A 380 13.93 40.27 -15.74
N VAL A 381 14.71 40.44 -16.81
CA VAL A 381 14.47 41.46 -17.84
C VAL A 381 13.94 40.76 -19.08
N LEU A 382 12.70 41.08 -19.47
CA LEU A 382 11.94 40.35 -20.50
C LEU A 382 11.36 41.31 -21.54
N PRO A 383 11.11 40.86 -22.78
CA PRO A 383 10.38 41.66 -23.77
C PRO A 383 8.98 42.02 -23.28
N LYS A 384 8.57 43.27 -23.52
CA LYS A 384 7.24 43.80 -23.17
C LYS A 384 6.12 43.14 -23.97
N LYS A 385 4.93 43.06 -23.36
CA LYS A 385 3.66 42.66 -24.00
C LYS A 385 3.65 41.25 -24.59
N GLU A 386 4.35 40.31 -23.97
CA GLU A 386 4.32 38.92 -24.38
C GLU A 386 3.80 38.03 -23.25
N THR A 387 3.01 37.01 -23.61
CA THR A 387 2.52 36.00 -22.67
C THR A 387 3.68 35.14 -22.15
N ARG A 388 3.57 34.72 -20.89
CA ARG A 388 4.58 33.92 -20.20
C ARG A 388 3.93 32.73 -19.49
N ASN A 389 4.54 31.57 -19.62
CA ASN A 389 4.24 30.39 -18.80
C ASN A 389 5.35 30.20 -17.79
N LEU A 390 4.95 29.99 -16.53
CA LEU A 390 5.85 29.87 -15.40
C LEU A 390 5.75 28.46 -14.84
N LEU A 391 6.89 27.89 -14.45
CA LEU A 391 7.00 26.62 -13.76
C LEU A 391 8.01 26.77 -12.62
N LEU A 392 7.57 26.48 -11.40
CA LEU A 392 8.41 26.48 -10.21
C LEU A 392 8.75 25.03 -9.87
N GLU A 393 10.04 24.74 -9.75
CA GLU A 393 10.55 23.44 -9.35
C GLU A 393 11.40 23.52 -8.07
N GLY A 394 11.50 22.41 -7.36
CA GLY A 394 12.39 22.24 -6.22
C GLY A 394 12.49 20.76 -5.83
N GLU A 395 13.68 20.31 -5.44
CA GLU A 395 13.95 18.92 -5.02
C GLU A 395 13.38 17.85 -6.00
N ASN A 396 13.55 18.07 -7.30
CA ASN A 396 13.01 17.21 -8.37
C ASN A 396 11.47 17.07 -8.35
N LEU A 397 10.76 18.12 -7.94
CA LEU A 397 9.31 18.23 -8.03
C LEU A 397 8.92 19.51 -8.76
N GLN A 398 7.94 19.41 -9.66
CA GLN A 398 7.17 20.56 -10.14
C GLN A 398 6.19 20.94 -9.04
N LEU A 399 6.38 22.12 -8.45
CA LEU A 399 5.65 22.55 -7.27
C LEU A 399 4.46 23.43 -7.62
N TRP A 400 4.62 24.21 -8.69
CA TRP A 400 3.62 25.15 -9.13
C TRP A 400 3.81 25.51 -10.60
N ASN A 401 2.73 25.77 -11.34
CA ASN A 401 2.82 26.34 -12.69
C ASN A 401 1.70 27.36 -12.94
N SER A 402 1.83 28.15 -14.02
CA SER A 402 0.85 29.18 -14.36
C SER A 402 -0.53 28.64 -14.76
N SER A 403 -0.66 27.37 -15.18
CA SER A 403 -1.97 26.77 -15.47
C SER A 403 -2.78 26.53 -14.20
N MET A 404 -2.13 26.39 -13.04
CA MET A 404 -2.81 26.36 -11.75
C MET A 404 -3.55 27.68 -11.44
N ILE A 405 -3.16 28.81 -12.04
CA ILE A 405 -3.90 30.08 -11.95
C ILE A 405 -5.08 30.14 -12.95
N LYS A 406 -5.07 29.37 -14.06
CA LYS A 406 -6.17 29.41 -15.04
C LYS A 406 -7.50 28.90 -14.47
N ASN A 407 -7.47 28.23 -13.32
CA ASN A 407 -8.64 27.90 -12.50
C ASN A 407 -9.02 29.00 -11.48
N VAL A 408 -8.34 30.14 -11.49
CA VAL A 408 -8.54 31.31 -10.60
C VAL A 408 -8.99 32.56 -11.38
N SER A 409 -8.93 32.54 -12.72
CA SER A 409 -9.47 33.63 -13.57
C SER A 409 -11.00 33.58 -13.78
N ASN A 410 -11.72 32.72 -13.06
CA ASN A 410 -13.18 32.77 -12.91
C ASN A 410 -13.62 33.08 -11.47
N VAL A 411 -12.84 33.84 -10.69
CA VAL A 411 -13.35 34.42 -9.42
C VAL A 411 -14.17 35.69 -9.72
N ALA A 412 -15.19 35.48 -10.54
CA ALA A 412 -16.45 36.21 -10.60
C ALA A 412 -17.45 35.25 -11.27
N GLY A 413 -17.73 34.12 -10.60
CA GLY A 413 -18.64 33.10 -11.09
C GLY A 413 -18.63 31.84 -10.21
N ASN A 414 -19.35 31.93 -9.09
CA ASN A 414 -19.84 30.82 -8.24
C ASN A 414 -19.18 29.44 -8.42
N ASP A 415 -18.13 29.15 -7.65
CA ASP A 415 -17.72 27.77 -7.34
C ASP A 415 -18.71 27.22 -6.31
N THR A 416 -19.62 26.36 -6.74
CA THR A 416 -20.80 25.93 -5.95
C THR A 416 -20.54 24.70 -5.06
N GLY A 417 -19.29 24.24 -4.97
CA GLY A 417 -18.84 23.30 -3.94
C GLY A 417 -19.55 21.94 -3.90
N ILE A 418 -20.01 21.37 -5.02
CA ILE A 418 -20.48 19.97 -5.07
C ILE A 418 -19.44 19.07 -5.74
N GLY A 419 -18.91 18.10 -4.98
CA GLY A 419 -18.03 17.04 -5.48
C GLY A 419 -18.82 15.93 -6.17
N ILE A 420 -18.33 15.47 -7.33
CA ILE A 420 -18.93 14.36 -8.10
C ILE A 420 -17.90 13.25 -8.31
N ALA A 421 -18.20 12.03 -7.85
CA ALA A 421 -17.37 10.85 -8.07
C ALA A 421 -18.15 9.74 -8.77
N ILE A 422 -17.59 9.16 -9.84
CA ILE A 422 -18.19 8.05 -10.59
C ILE A 422 -17.34 6.79 -10.39
N ALA A 423 -17.92 5.68 -9.94
CA ALA A 423 -17.22 4.42 -9.69
C ALA A 423 -18.13 3.19 -9.95
N PRO A 424 -17.56 2.00 -10.24
CA PRO A 424 -16.14 1.69 -10.50
C PRO A 424 -15.68 2.12 -11.90
N SER A 425 -14.37 2.08 -12.21
CA SER A 425 -13.83 2.35 -13.57
C SER A 425 -13.99 1.16 -14.55
N LYS A 426 -14.30 -0.03 -14.02
CA LYS A 426 -14.60 -1.25 -14.76
C LYS A 426 -15.75 -1.98 -14.07
N VAL A 427 -16.76 -2.42 -14.84
CA VAL A 427 -17.94 -3.10 -14.30
C VAL A 427 -18.35 -4.26 -15.22
N LYS A 428 -18.71 -5.39 -14.62
CA LYS A 428 -19.18 -6.58 -15.35
C LYS A 428 -20.70 -6.65 -15.31
N ALA A 429 -21.31 -7.00 -16.45
CA ALA A 429 -22.75 -7.18 -16.58
C ALA A 429 -23.26 -8.43 -15.86
N ASN A 430 -24.53 -8.42 -15.47
CA ASN A 430 -25.26 -9.58 -14.95
C ASN A 430 -25.93 -10.39 -16.08
N ALA A 431 -26.71 -11.42 -15.73
CA ALA A 431 -27.40 -12.29 -16.68
C ALA A 431 -28.40 -11.56 -17.62
N ASP A 432 -28.77 -10.31 -17.31
CA ASP A 432 -29.66 -9.48 -18.13
C ASP A 432 -28.89 -8.46 -19.01
N ASP A 433 -27.57 -8.64 -19.15
CA ASP A 433 -26.65 -7.73 -19.85
C ASP A 433 -26.69 -6.28 -19.34
N VAL A 434 -26.95 -6.10 -18.04
CA VAL A 434 -26.93 -4.79 -17.36
C VAL A 434 -25.84 -4.69 -16.30
N ALA A 435 -25.33 -3.48 -16.08
CA ALA A 435 -24.32 -3.22 -15.06
C ALA A 435 -24.53 -1.86 -14.38
N SER A 436 -24.34 -1.79 -13.06
CA SER A 436 -24.56 -0.58 -12.28
C SER A 436 -23.27 0.22 -12.07
N VAL A 437 -23.38 1.54 -12.23
CA VAL A 437 -22.37 2.53 -11.86
C VAL A 437 -22.92 3.41 -10.74
N VAL A 438 -22.07 3.80 -9.81
CA VAL A 438 -22.41 4.65 -8.67
C VAL A 438 -21.87 6.05 -8.90
N VAL A 439 -22.76 7.02 -8.81
CA VAL A 439 -22.44 8.44 -8.74
C VAL A 439 -22.56 8.88 -7.29
N THR A 440 -21.48 9.38 -6.70
CA THR A 440 -21.50 9.98 -5.36
C THR A 440 -21.43 11.49 -5.52
N LEU A 441 -22.42 12.17 -4.96
CA LEU A 441 -22.51 13.63 -4.89
C LEU A 441 -22.20 14.05 -3.46
N THR A 442 -21.29 14.99 -3.27
CA THR A 442 -20.86 15.45 -1.94
C THR A 442 -21.02 16.96 -1.87
N ASN A 443 -21.75 17.46 -0.88
CA ASN A 443 -21.75 18.89 -0.59
C ASN A 443 -20.46 19.25 0.16
N GLN A 444 -19.63 20.06 -0.48
CA GLN A 444 -18.36 20.58 0.02
C GLN A 444 -18.46 22.06 0.39
N THR A 445 -19.66 22.66 0.28
CA THR A 445 -19.93 24.01 0.77
C THR A 445 -20.16 24.01 2.28
N GLY A 446 -20.11 25.19 2.89
CA GLY A 446 -20.41 25.38 4.31
C GLY A 446 -21.90 25.45 4.64
N GLU A 447 -22.80 25.37 3.65
CA GLU A 447 -24.24 25.52 3.82
C GLU A 447 -25.00 24.35 3.18
N ALA A 448 -26.29 24.17 3.52
CA ALA A 448 -27.11 23.15 2.88
C ALA A 448 -27.46 23.54 1.44
N VAL A 449 -27.49 22.55 0.54
CA VAL A 449 -27.70 22.75 -0.90
C VAL A 449 -28.80 21.83 -1.41
N GLU A 450 -29.59 22.33 -2.36
CA GLU A 450 -30.62 21.54 -3.04
C GLU A 450 -30.54 21.75 -4.56
N PHE A 451 -30.48 20.65 -5.32
CA PHE A 451 -30.36 20.66 -6.78
C PHE A 451 -30.90 19.38 -7.42
N GLU A 452 -31.12 19.39 -8.74
CA GLU A 452 -31.49 18.19 -9.51
C GLU A 452 -30.27 17.66 -10.28
N ALA A 453 -29.77 16.47 -9.93
CA ALA A 453 -28.68 15.83 -10.66
C ALA A 453 -29.22 15.07 -11.87
N VAL A 454 -28.57 15.24 -13.03
CA VAL A 454 -28.90 14.57 -14.28
C VAL A 454 -27.74 13.66 -14.69
N ILE A 455 -27.96 12.36 -14.70
CA ILE A 455 -26.98 11.33 -15.05
C ILE A 455 -27.34 10.75 -16.42
N THR A 456 -26.43 10.86 -17.37
CA THR A 456 -26.60 10.45 -18.77
C THR A 456 -25.39 9.66 -19.24
N GLY A 457 -25.50 8.95 -20.36
CA GLY A 457 -24.39 8.19 -20.92
C GLY A 457 -24.79 7.29 -22.07
N ASN A 458 -23.79 6.78 -22.79
CA ASN A 458 -24.01 5.88 -23.92
C ASN A 458 -24.61 4.56 -23.40
N GLN A 459 -25.83 4.24 -23.85
CA GLN A 459 -26.57 3.05 -23.40
C GLN A 459 -26.71 2.95 -21.86
N LEU A 460 -26.75 4.10 -21.19
CA LEU A 460 -27.06 4.27 -19.78
C LEU A 460 -28.52 4.76 -19.65
N ILE A 461 -29.29 4.15 -18.75
CA ILE A 461 -30.63 4.66 -18.42
C ILE A 461 -30.46 6.06 -17.80
N THR A 462 -30.99 7.08 -18.47
CA THR A 462 -30.91 8.46 -17.98
C THR A 462 -31.67 8.59 -16.68
N LYS A 463 -31.03 9.21 -15.68
CA LYS A 463 -31.60 9.37 -14.35
C LYS A 463 -31.55 10.83 -13.93
N LYS A 464 -32.70 11.36 -13.51
CA LYS A 464 -32.83 12.67 -12.89
C LYS A 464 -33.21 12.47 -11.44
N GLU A 465 -32.51 13.11 -10.52
CA GLU A 465 -32.77 12.94 -9.09
C GLU A 465 -32.61 14.26 -8.35
N LYS A 466 -33.63 14.65 -7.59
CA LYS A 466 -33.54 15.77 -6.65
C LYS A 466 -32.71 15.36 -5.44
N VAL A 467 -31.76 16.22 -5.09
CA VAL A 467 -30.73 15.98 -4.07
C VAL A 467 -30.71 17.18 -3.14
N SER A 468 -30.93 16.92 -1.86
CA SER A 468 -30.71 17.86 -0.77
C SER A 468 -29.59 17.31 0.11
N LEU A 469 -28.58 18.13 0.38
CA LEU A 469 -27.38 17.74 1.13
C LEU A 469 -26.99 18.85 2.11
N ASP A 470 -26.87 18.51 3.39
CA ASP A 470 -26.24 19.38 4.38
C ASP A 470 -24.73 19.50 4.11
N ALA A 471 -24.08 20.51 4.71
CA ALA A 471 -22.63 20.72 4.57
C ALA A 471 -21.83 19.45 4.92
N GLY A 472 -20.95 19.01 4.01
CA GLY A 472 -20.14 17.78 4.15
C GLY A 472 -20.88 16.48 3.84
N GLN A 473 -22.20 16.49 3.63
CA GLN A 473 -22.99 15.29 3.39
C GLN A 473 -22.77 14.74 1.97
N SER A 474 -22.86 13.42 1.82
CA SER A 474 -22.80 12.75 0.52
C SER A 474 -24.02 11.88 0.25
N LYS A 475 -24.46 11.83 -1.01
CA LYS A 475 -25.52 10.94 -1.50
C LYS A 475 -25.03 10.10 -2.66
N LYS A 476 -25.37 8.82 -2.65
CA LYS A 476 -25.08 7.87 -3.73
C LYS A 476 -26.30 7.68 -4.61
N ILE A 477 -26.09 7.80 -5.92
CA ILE A 477 -27.08 7.56 -6.95
C ILE A 477 -26.56 6.45 -7.86
N TYR A 478 -27.34 5.38 -7.98
CA TYR A 478 -27.03 4.27 -8.89
C TYR A 478 -27.65 4.55 -10.26
N ALA A 479 -26.86 4.39 -11.31
CA ALA A 479 -27.29 4.42 -12.71
C ALA A 479 -26.89 3.09 -13.39
N THR A 480 -27.63 2.69 -14.42
CA THR A 480 -27.53 1.34 -14.99
C THR A 480 -27.24 1.40 -16.47
N PHE A 481 -26.14 0.78 -16.89
CA PHE A 481 -25.82 0.49 -18.28
C PHE A 481 -26.63 -0.72 -18.74
N THR A 482 -27.00 -0.73 -20.02
CA THR A 482 -27.84 -1.78 -20.64
C THR A 482 -27.20 -2.30 -21.92
N LYS A 483 -27.53 -3.52 -22.36
CA LYS A 483 -27.02 -4.10 -23.63
C LYS A 483 -25.50 -4.24 -23.68
N ILE A 484 -24.90 -4.75 -22.60
CA ILE A 484 -23.46 -5.00 -22.53
C ILE A 484 -23.14 -6.39 -23.08
N ILE A 485 -23.02 -6.47 -24.42
CA ILE A 485 -22.79 -7.73 -25.14
C ILE A 485 -21.32 -7.99 -25.53
N LYS A 486 -20.42 -7.01 -25.30
CA LYS A 486 -18.98 -7.10 -25.56
C LYS A 486 -18.21 -6.13 -24.65
N GLU A 487 -16.92 -6.37 -24.47
CA GLU A 487 -16.08 -5.44 -23.72
C GLU A 487 -15.90 -4.13 -24.51
N GLU A 488 -16.26 -3.01 -23.90
CA GLU A 488 -16.10 -1.68 -24.50
C GLU A 488 -16.07 -0.59 -23.44
N LYS A 489 -15.64 0.62 -23.84
CA LYS A 489 -15.66 1.81 -22.99
C LYS A 489 -16.94 2.60 -23.22
N ARG A 490 -17.67 2.91 -22.15
CA ARG A 490 -18.86 3.77 -22.17
C ARG A 490 -18.68 4.97 -21.26
N VAL A 491 -19.30 6.10 -21.61
CA VAL A 491 -19.18 7.34 -20.84
C VAL A 491 -20.41 7.52 -19.95
N VAL A 492 -20.17 7.88 -18.70
CA VAL A 492 -21.18 8.44 -17.78
C VAL A 492 -20.91 9.92 -17.63
N THR A 493 -21.92 10.74 -17.84
CA THR A 493 -21.89 12.18 -17.64
C THR A 493 -22.89 12.56 -16.57
N VAL A 494 -22.43 13.26 -15.55
CA VAL A 494 -23.25 13.83 -14.48
C VAL A 494 -23.25 15.34 -14.65
N THR A 495 -24.45 15.89 -14.74
CA THR A 495 -24.70 17.33 -14.84
C THR A 495 -25.51 17.76 -13.63
N VAL A 496 -25.11 18.85 -13.01
CA VAL A 496 -25.90 19.58 -12.01
C VAL A 496 -26.20 20.97 -12.60
N PRO A 497 -27.45 21.48 -12.57
CA PRO A 497 -27.81 22.80 -13.10
C PRO A 497 -26.93 23.91 -12.55
N ASP A 498 -26.61 24.89 -13.41
CA ASP A 498 -25.72 26.04 -13.11
C ASP A 498 -24.29 25.66 -12.68
N MET A 499 -23.84 24.43 -12.96
CA MET A 499 -22.62 23.85 -12.36
C MET A 499 -21.83 22.86 -13.25
N ASN A 500 -20.73 22.36 -12.66
CA ASN A 500 -19.80 21.34 -13.16
C ASN A 500 -20.47 20.16 -13.87
N LYS A 501 -19.95 19.87 -15.07
CA LYS A 501 -20.24 18.65 -15.84
C LYS A 501 -19.08 17.69 -15.68
N VAL A 502 -19.30 16.53 -15.05
CA VAL A 502 -18.26 15.51 -14.84
C VAL A 502 -18.57 14.30 -15.70
N SER A 503 -17.60 13.92 -16.54
CA SER A 503 -17.71 12.72 -17.39
C SER A 503 -16.61 11.73 -17.05
N LYS A 504 -16.94 10.44 -17.01
CA LYS A 504 -15.98 9.35 -16.79
C LYS A 504 -16.22 8.21 -17.77
N SER A 505 -15.13 7.71 -18.35
CA SER A 505 -15.14 6.47 -19.12
C SER A 505 -15.11 5.26 -18.19
N ILE A 506 -16.02 4.31 -18.42
CA ILE A 506 -16.18 3.07 -17.67
C ILE A 506 -16.01 1.91 -18.65
N THR A 507 -15.12 0.97 -18.33
CA THR A 507 -15.00 -0.27 -19.11
C THR A 507 -16.13 -1.21 -18.69
N VAL A 508 -17.03 -1.55 -19.61
CA VAL A 508 -18.11 -2.51 -19.36
C VAL A 508 -17.73 -3.86 -19.95
N GLU A 509 -17.93 -4.94 -19.20
CA GLU A 509 -17.68 -6.32 -19.65
C GLU A 509 -18.99 -7.11 -19.72
N PRO A 510 -19.17 -7.97 -20.74
CA PRO A 510 -20.35 -8.84 -20.83
C PRO A 510 -20.34 -9.89 -19.71
N PHE A 511 -21.52 -10.46 -19.42
CA PHE A 511 -21.66 -11.49 -18.39
C PHE A 511 -20.86 -12.75 -18.74
N PHE A 512 -20.91 -13.16 -20.02
CA PHE A 512 -20.10 -14.23 -20.59
C PHE A 512 -18.95 -13.65 -21.43
N VAL A 513 -17.72 -14.04 -21.09
CA VAL A 513 -16.57 -13.88 -21.97
C VAL A 513 -16.56 -15.15 -22.82
N ASN A 514 -16.91 -15.09 -24.10
CA ASN A 514 -16.79 -16.26 -24.98
C ASN A 514 -15.35 -16.79 -24.88
N PHE A 515 -15.22 -18.10 -24.63
CA PHE A 515 -13.95 -18.82 -24.73
C PHE A 515 -13.40 -18.80 -26.15
#